data_AF-A0A7C3EJ05-F1
#
_entry.id   AF-A0A7C3EJ05-F1
#
_cell.length_a   1.000
_cell.length_b   1.000
_cell.length_c   1.000
_cell.angle_alpha   90.00
_cell.angle_beta   90.00
_cell.angle_gamma   90.00
#
_symmetry.space_group_name_H-M   'P 1'
#
loop_
_entity.id
_entity.type
_entity.pdbx_description
1 polymer ?
#
loop_
_entity_poly.entity_id
_entity_poly.type
_entity_poly.pdbx_seq_one_letter_code
_entity_poly.pdbx_strand_id
1 'polypeptide(L)'
;ADLAGFYAAFEMRLSDTMGDTEDHIAAELEFLSFLCLKEAYAFATQTDAVAVVADAVQSFWRDHLARFAIPFAKSLQDATALDFYRVVAALLQWWARLECDRLQIAAEETASLASGNAAEAECFTCPFDTQARPKVT
;
A
#
# COMPACT_ATOMS: atom_id res chain seq x y z
N ALA A 1 2.75 15.04 -1.46
CA ALA A 1 1.75 15.58 -0.48
C ALA A 1 1.61 14.57 0.66
N ASP A 2 0.64 14.72 1.59
CA ASP A 2 0.32 13.65 2.57
C ASP A 2 -0.87 12.81 2.06
N LEU A 3 -0.99 11.54 2.50
CA LEU A 3 -1.98 10.56 2.02
C LEU A 3 -3.43 11.05 2.19
N ALA A 4 -3.78 11.55 3.39
CA ALA A 4 -5.07 12.19 3.62
C ALA A 4 -5.39 13.32 2.63
N GLY A 5 -4.38 14.09 2.22
CA GLY A 5 -4.54 15.18 1.25
C GLY A 5 -4.91 14.67 -0.13
N PHE A 6 -4.30 13.56 -0.58
CA PHE A 6 -4.66 12.90 -1.83
C PHE A 6 -6.09 12.36 -1.78
N TYR A 7 -6.45 11.64 -0.72
CA TYR A 7 -7.80 11.09 -0.59
C TYR A 7 -8.87 12.19 -0.60
N ALA A 8 -8.65 13.27 0.16
CA ALA A 8 -9.57 14.39 0.24
C ALA A 8 -9.75 15.13 -1.10
N ALA A 9 -8.66 15.32 -1.87
CA ALA A 9 -8.71 15.97 -3.19
C ALA A 9 -9.58 15.21 -4.21
N PHE A 10 -9.80 13.92 -3.96
CA PHE A 10 -10.56 13.03 -4.81
C PHE A 10 -11.92 12.62 -4.21
N GLU A 11 -12.30 13.25 -3.10
CA GLU A 11 -13.52 13.00 -2.31
C GLU A 11 -13.62 11.57 -1.75
N MET A 12 -12.48 10.89 -1.58
CA MET A 12 -12.41 9.61 -0.90
C MET A 12 -12.24 9.77 0.61
N ARG A 13 -12.87 8.88 1.37
CA ARG A 13 -12.74 8.77 2.82
C ARG A 13 -12.39 7.34 3.18
N LEU A 14 -11.44 7.17 4.08
CA LEU A 14 -11.15 5.88 4.68
C LEU A 14 -12.31 5.43 5.56
N SER A 15 -12.44 4.12 5.73
CA SER A 15 -13.47 3.54 6.58
C SER A 15 -13.11 3.74 8.05
N ASP A 16 -14.08 4.14 8.89
CA ASP A 16 -13.89 4.20 10.34
C ASP A 16 -13.86 2.81 11.01
N THR A 17 -14.21 1.75 10.26
CA THR A 17 -14.47 0.41 10.81
C THR A 17 -13.26 -0.51 10.91
N MET A 18 -12.26 -0.31 10.07
CA MET A 18 -10.92 -0.82 10.32
C MET A 18 -10.14 0.36 10.88
N GLY A 19 -9.28 0.15 11.87
CA GLY A 19 -8.31 1.17 12.28
C GLY A 19 -7.26 1.38 11.19
N ASP A 20 -7.70 1.57 9.95
CA ASP A 20 -6.89 1.65 8.76
C ASP A 20 -6.04 2.90 8.87
N THR A 21 -4.76 2.66 9.11
CA THR A 21 -3.75 3.69 8.95
C THR A 21 -3.77 4.12 7.48
N GLU A 22 -3.62 5.43 7.24
CA GLU A 22 -3.74 6.01 5.90
C GLU A 22 -2.74 5.43 4.88
N ASP A 23 -1.67 4.83 5.39
CA ASP A 23 -0.56 4.15 4.70
C ASP A 23 -0.74 2.62 4.58
N HIS A 24 -1.92 2.08 4.93
CA HIS A 24 -2.17 0.66 4.74
C HIS A 24 -2.15 0.33 3.23
N ILE A 25 -1.36 -0.68 2.84
CA ILE A 25 -1.15 -1.02 1.42
C ILE A 25 -2.46 -1.28 0.64
N ALA A 26 -3.48 -1.83 1.30
CA ALA A 26 -4.78 -2.05 0.68
C ALA A 26 -5.50 -0.73 0.36
N ALA A 27 -5.41 0.27 1.25
CA ALA A 27 -6.02 1.58 1.06
C ALA A 27 -5.34 2.34 -0.09
N GLU A 28 -4.01 2.30 -0.16
CA GLU A 28 -3.26 2.91 -1.27
C GLU A 28 -3.59 2.26 -2.62
N LEU A 29 -3.69 0.93 -2.67
CA LEU A 29 -4.05 0.20 -3.90
C LEU A 29 -5.51 0.43 -4.30
N GLU A 30 -6.42 0.56 -3.34
CA GLU A 30 -7.81 0.90 -3.59
C GLU A 30 -7.95 2.32 -4.17
N PHE A 31 -7.23 3.29 -3.60
CA PHE A 31 -7.17 4.64 -4.12
C PHE A 31 -6.63 4.68 -5.56
N LEU A 32 -5.56 3.93 -5.84
CA LEU A 32 -5.03 3.83 -7.20
C LEU A 32 -6.05 3.20 -8.17
N SER A 33 -6.74 2.15 -7.76
CA SER A 33 -7.83 1.54 -8.55
C SER A 33 -8.93 2.56 -8.89
N PHE A 34 -9.29 3.41 -7.93
CA PHE A 34 -10.24 4.51 -8.15
C PHE A 34 -9.74 5.54 -9.15
N LEU A 35 -8.46 5.93 -9.10
CA LEU A 35 -7.87 6.82 -10.09
C LEU A 35 -7.90 6.22 -11.49
N CYS A 36 -7.56 4.94 -11.65
CA CYS A 36 -7.67 4.23 -12.92
C CYS A 36 -9.11 4.23 -13.47
N LEU A 37 -10.11 4.07 -12.60
CA LEU A 37 -11.52 4.14 -12.99
C LEU A 37 -11.90 5.56 -13.46
N LYS A 38 -11.45 6.60 -12.75
CA LYS A 38 -11.66 8.00 -13.15
C LYS A 38 -10.98 8.31 -14.49
N GLU A 39 -9.79 7.79 -14.73
CA GLU A 39 -9.07 7.95 -16.00
C GLU A 39 -9.84 7.31 -17.16
N ALA A 40 -10.27 6.05 -16.97
CA ALA A 40 -11.07 5.33 -17.96
C ALA A 40 -12.39 6.05 -18.28
N TYR A 41 -13.08 6.57 -17.24
CA TYR A 41 -14.29 7.36 -17.41
C TYR A 41 -14.03 8.66 -18.18
N ALA A 42 -12.97 9.40 -17.83
CA ALA A 42 -12.61 10.64 -18.50
C ALA A 42 -12.28 10.40 -19.99
N PHE A 43 -11.58 9.31 -20.29
CA PHE A 43 -11.26 8.90 -21.65
C PHE A 43 -12.52 8.54 -22.45
N ALA A 44 -13.41 7.73 -21.87
CA ALA A 44 -14.66 7.32 -22.52
C ALA A 44 -15.62 8.49 -22.77
N THR A 45 -15.59 9.52 -21.91
CA THR A 45 -16.47 10.69 -22.00
C THR A 45 -15.83 11.91 -22.68
N GLN A 46 -14.57 11.78 -23.14
CA GLN A 46 -13.80 12.86 -23.79
C GLN A 46 -13.78 14.16 -22.98
N THR A 47 -13.62 14.03 -21.66
CA THR A 47 -13.50 15.20 -20.78
C THR A 47 -12.04 15.63 -20.66
N ASP A 48 -11.81 16.93 -20.43
CA ASP A 48 -10.47 17.47 -20.15
C ASP A 48 -9.87 16.96 -18.83
N ALA A 49 -10.62 16.15 -18.07
CA ALA A 49 -10.19 15.56 -16.81
C ALA A 49 -9.11 14.47 -16.98
N VAL A 50 -8.90 13.93 -18.18
CA VAL A 50 -7.89 12.88 -18.43
C VAL A 50 -6.50 13.33 -17.97
N ALA A 51 -6.09 14.55 -18.33
CA ALA A 51 -4.78 15.08 -17.95
C ALA A 51 -4.63 15.26 -16.43
N VAL A 52 -5.70 15.70 -15.76
CA VAL A 52 -5.72 15.89 -14.30
C VAL A 52 -5.59 14.55 -13.57
N VAL A 53 -6.30 13.52 -14.02
CA VAL A 53 -6.22 12.19 -13.40
C VAL A 53 -4.86 11.55 -13.67
N ALA A 54 -4.33 11.66 -14.88
CA ALA A 54 -3.00 11.13 -15.22
C ALA A 54 -1.89 11.78 -14.36
N ASP A 55 -1.94 13.10 -14.17
CA ASP A 55 -1.00 13.81 -13.29
C ASP A 55 -1.13 13.37 -11.82
N ALA A 56 -2.36 13.15 -11.35
CA ALA A 56 -2.62 12.63 -10.01
C ALA A 56 -2.09 11.20 -9.82
N VAL A 57 -2.28 10.31 -10.81
CA VAL A 57 -1.69 8.96 -10.81
C VAL A 57 -0.17 9.05 -10.70
N GLN A 58 0.47 9.86 -11.56
CA GLN A 58 1.93 9.98 -11.56
C GLN A 58 2.47 10.56 -10.25
N SER A 59 1.78 11.55 -9.69
CA SER A 59 2.15 12.19 -8.42
C SER A 59 1.96 11.24 -7.23
N PHE A 60 0.83 10.53 -7.17
CA PHE A 60 0.56 9.55 -6.12
C PHE A 60 1.58 8.41 -6.15
N TRP A 61 1.88 7.89 -7.34
CA TRP A 61 2.87 6.83 -7.50
C TRP A 61 4.24 7.27 -7.03
N ARG A 62 4.70 8.46 -7.45
CA ARG A 62 6.02 9.00 -7.11
C ARG A 62 6.18 9.30 -5.62
N ASP A 63 5.18 9.93 -5.02
CA ASP A 63 5.29 10.45 -3.66
C ASP A 63 5.02 9.38 -2.59
N HIS A 64 4.21 8.36 -2.91
CA HIS A 64 3.72 7.37 -1.94
C HIS A 64 4.02 5.92 -2.38
N LEU A 65 3.26 5.41 -3.36
CA LEU A 65 3.22 3.98 -3.62
C LEU A 65 4.58 3.40 -4.04
N ALA A 66 5.41 4.14 -4.79
CA ALA A 66 6.78 3.72 -5.15
C ALA A 66 7.65 3.39 -3.97
N ARG A 67 7.60 4.31 -3.00
CA ARG A 67 8.50 4.35 -1.86
C ARG A 67 8.11 3.31 -0.84
N PHE A 68 6.84 2.90 -0.84
CA PHE A 68 6.30 1.94 0.12
C PHE A 68 6.10 0.54 -0.45
N ALA A 69 5.46 0.38 -1.62
CA ALA A 69 5.01 -0.93 -2.10
C ALA A 69 6.15 -1.93 -2.34
N ILE A 70 7.27 -1.48 -2.93
CA ILE A 70 8.43 -2.33 -3.22
C ILE A 70 9.12 -2.83 -1.94
N PRO A 71 9.51 -1.96 -0.99
CA PRO A 71 10.10 -2.41 0.27
C PRO A 71 9.11 -3.17 1.15
N PHE A 72 7.83 -2.76 1.21
CA PHE A 72 6.78 -3.51 1.92
C PHE A 72 6.67 -4.94 1.40
N ALA A 73 6.57 -5.11 0.08
CA ALA A 73 6.47 -6.42 -0.54
C ALA A 73 7.71 -7.28 -0.28
N LYS A 74 8.91 -6.68 -0.25
CA LYS A 74 10.12 -7.39 0.14
C LYS A 74 10.05 -7.85 1.61
N SER A 75 9.72 -6.95 2.52
CA SER A 75 9.62 -7.25 3.95
C SER A 75 8.56 -8.32 4.24
N LEU A 76 7.41 -8.29 3.55
CA LEU A 76 6.36 -9.29 3.71
C LEU A 76 6.82 -10.68 3.24
N GLN A 77 7.56 -10.76 2.14
CA GLN A 77 8.17 -12.02 1.70
C GLN A 77 9.13 -12.56 2.75
N ASP A 78 9.99 -11.71 3.32
CA ASP A 78 11.00 -12.12 4.29
C ASP A 78 10.38 -12.53 5.64
N ALA A 79 9.28 -11.89 6.07
CA ALA A 79 8.67 -12.08 7.38
C ALA A 79 7.57 -13.16 7.45
N THR A 80 6.83 -13.39 6.36
CA THR A 80 5.68 -14.32 6.40
C THR A 80 6.11 -15.78 6.37
N ALA A 81 5.43 -16.62 7.16
CA ALA A 81 5.54 -18.08 7.08
C ALA A 81 4.52 -18.70 6.09
N LEU A 82 3.58 -17.89 5.58
CA LEU A 82 2.48 -18.36 4.73
C LEU A 82 2.81 -18.17 3.25
N ASP A 83 2.85 -19.27 2.50
CA ASP A 83 3.19 -19.26 1.07
C ASP A 83 2.27 -18.37 0.24
N PHE A 84 0.98 -18.31 0.58
CA PHE A 84 0.02 -17.41 -0.07
C PHE A 84 0.50 -15.96 -0.05
N TYR A 85 0.83 -15.43 1.14
CA TYR A 85 1.27 -14.05 1.28
C TYR A 85 2.66 -13.82 0.66
N ARG A 86 3.53 -14.84 0.65
CA ARG A 86 4.81 -14.77 -0.06
C ARG A 86 4.62 -14.55 -1.56
N VAL A 87 3.71 -15.30 -2.18
CA VAL A 87 3.39 -15.17 -3.62
C VAL A 87 2.71 -13.83 -3.93
N VAL A 88 1.73 -13.41 -3.12
CA VAL A 88 1.05 -12.13 -3.30
C VAL A 88 2.02 -10.96 -3.18
N ALA A 89 2.93 -11.01 -2.21
CA ALA A 89 3.96 -10.00 -2.05
C ALA A 89 4.95 -9.97 -3.23
N ALA A 90 5.40 -11.13 -3.72
CA ALA A 90 6.24 -11.20 -4.91
C ALA A 90 5.55 -10.59 -6.15
N LEU A 91 4.25 -10.85 -6.33
CA LEU A 91 3.44 -10.24 -7.39
C LEU A 91 3.37 -8.72 -7.25
N LEU A 92 3.06 -8.22 -6.05
CA LEU A 92 3.01 -6.78 -5.76
C LEU A 92 4.35 -6.12 -6.08
N GLN A 93 5.47 -6.74 -5.68
CA GLN A 93 6.80 -6.19 -5.93
C GLN A 93 7.12 -6.12 -7.43
N TRP A 94 6.83 -7.20 -8.17
CA TRP A 94 7.05 -7.26 -9.61
C TRP A 94 6.20 -6.22 -10.34
N TRP A 95 4.92 -6.15 -10.04
CA TRP A 95 4.01 -5.18 -10.65
C TRP A 95 4.42 -3.74 -10.33
N ALA A 96 4.80 -3.45 -9.08
CA ALA A 96 5.22 -2.12 -8.70
C ALA A 96 6.47 -1.67 -9.46
N ARG A 97 7.47 -2.56 -9.65
CA ARG A 97 8.65 -2.27 -10.48
C ARG A 97 8.30 -2.03 -11.95
N LEU A 98 7.36 -2.81 -12.50
CA LEU A 98 6.86 -2.61 -13.86
C LEU A 98 6.20 -1.23 -14.03
N GLU A 99 5.42 -0.78 -13.04
CA GLU A 99 4.80 0.54 -13.06
C GLU A 99 5.81 1.67 -12.90
N CYS A 100 6.84 1.53 -12.06
CA CYS A 100 7.97 2.46 -12.02
C CYS A 100 8.58 2.67 -13.40
N ASP A 101 8.87 1.56 -14.09
CA ASP A 101 9.45 1.57 -15.43
C ASP A 101 8.49 2.24 -16.43
N ARG A 102 7.20 1.90 -16.38
CA ARG A 102 6.19 2.51 -17.27
C ARG A 102 6.06 4.02 -17.05
N LEU A 103 6.11 4.47 -15.81
CA LEU A 103 5.93 5.87 -15.41
C LEU A 103 7.25 6.68 -15.42
N GLN A 104 8.38 6.01 -15.66
CA GLN A 104 9.72 6.59 -15.59
C GLN A 104 10.02 7.21 -14.22
N ILE A 105 9.56 6.55 -13.15
CA ILE A 105 9.78 6.93 -11.76
C ILE A 105 10.89 6.06 -11.20
N ALA A 106 11.91 6.66 -10.60
CA ALA A 106 12.95 5.90 -9.92
C ALA A 106 12.32 5.16 -8.73
N ALA A 107 12.44 3.84 -8.72
CA ALA A 107 12.19 3.03 -7.53
C ALA A 107 13.28 3.35 -6.50
N GLU A 108 13.12 4.42 -5.73
CA GLU A 108 14.01 4.67 -4.61
C GLU A 108 13.80 3.55 -3.59
N GLU A 109 14.81 2.68 -3.44
CA GLU A 109 14.89 1.70 -2.34
C GLU A 109 15.20 2.45 -1.03
N THR A 110 14.36 3.41 -0.64
CA THR A 110 14.52 4.13 0.61
C THR A 110 14.16 3.22 1.77
N ALA A 111 15.22 2.78 2.45
CA ALA A 111 15.30 2.12 3.75
C ALA A 111 14.45 0.85 3.91
N SER A 112 15.12 -0.24 4.31
CA SER A 112 14.49 -1.35 5.03
C SER A 112 13.43 -0.77 5.96
N LEU A 113 12.15 -1.14 5.77
CA LEU A 113 11.16 -0.95 6.81
C LEU A 113 11.78 -1.59 8.05
N ALA A 114 12.21 -0.77 9.01
CA ALA A 114 12.82 -1.28 10.22
C ALA A 114 11.80 -2.24 10.83
N SER A 115 12.25 -3.41 11.30
CA SER A 115 11.34 -4.35 11.97
C SER A 115 10.60 -3.54 13.05
N GLY A 116 9.26 -3.60 13.04
CA GLY A 116 8.39 -2.72 13.81
C GLY A 116 8.93 -2.40 15.19
N ASN A 117 8.85 -1.13 15.57
CA ASN A 117 9.29 -0.67 16.89
C ASN A 117 8.52 -1.50 17.94
N ALA A 118 9.17 -1.85 19.06
CA ALA A 118 8.56 -2.65 20.13
C ALA A 118 7.19 -2.14 20.63
N ALA A 119 6.84 -0.88 20.35
CA ALA A 119 5.54 -0.26 20.64
C ALA A 119 4.37 -0.81 19.79
N GLU A 120 4.61 -1.33 18.58
CA GLU A 120 3.54 -1.94 17.74
C GLU A 120 3.29 -3.41 18.08
N ALA A 121 4.28 -4.07 18.70
CA ALA A 121 4.17 -5.45 19.16
C ALA A 121 3.13 -5.63 20.29
N GLU A 122 2.75 -4.55 20.98
CA GLU A 122 1.76 -4.58 22.05
C GLU A 122 0.30 -4.55 21.55
N CYS A 123 0.05 -4.23 20.27
CA CYS A 123 -1.32 -4.12 19.75
C CYS A 123 -1.88 -5.48 19.28
N PHE A 124 -1.02 -6.42 18.87
CA PHE A 124 -1.44 -7.72 18.34
C PHE A 124 -1.05 -8.87 19.28
N THR A 125 -1.86 -9.09 20.31
CA THR A 125 -1.77 -10.35 21.06
C THR A 125 -2.46 -11.43 20.24
N CYS A 126 -1.69 -12.36 19.65
CA CYS A 126 -2.27 -13.55 19.01
C CYS A 126 -2.92 -14.44 20.08
N PRO A 127 -4.25 -14.64 20.08
CA PRO A 127 -4.94 -15.44 21.10
C PRO A 127 -4.61 -16.94 21.04
N PHE A 128 -3.82 -17.37 20.04
CA PHE A 128 -3.37 -18.75 19.86
C PHE A 128 -1.85 -18.92 20.06
N ASP A 129 -1.12 -17.88 20.49
CA ASP A 129 0.29 -18.05 20.81
C ASP A 129 0.44 -18.99 22.01
N THR A 130 1.09 -20.12 21.76
CA THR A 130 1.08 -21.29 22.65
C THR A 130 2.12 -21.19 23.76
N GLN A 131 2.73 -20.01 23.94
CA GLN A 131 3.76 -19.78 24.96
C GLN A 131 3.24 -19.63 26.39
N ALA A 132 1.92 -19.63 26.60
CA ALA A 132 1.31 -19.61 27.93
C ALA A 132 0.60 -20.94 28.25
N ARG A 133 1.33 -22.05 28.43
CA ARG A 133 0.81 -23.18 29.22
C ARG A 133 1.17 -22.96 30.70
N PRO A 134 0.21 -22.72 31.60
CA PRO A 134 0.49 -22.79 33.02
C PRO A 134 0.92 -24.22 33.36
N LYS A 135 2.02 -24.36 34.11
CA LYS A 135 2.38 -25.64 34.73
C LYS A 135 1.30 -25.95 35.76
N VAL A 136 0.47 -26.94 35.44
CA VAL A 136 -0.41 -27.55 36.42
C VAL A 136 0.48 -28.40 37.33
N THR A 137 0.71 -27.92 38.55
CA THR A 137 1.12 -28.73 39.71
C THR A 137 -0.08 -29.40 40.32
#